data_AF-A0A2D9HUR1-F1
#
_entry.id   AF-A0A2D9HUR1-F1
#
_cell.length_a   1.000
_cell.length_b   1.000
_cell.length_c   1.000
_cell.angle_alpha   90.00
_cell.angle_beta   90.00
_cell.angle_gamma   90.00
#
_symmetry.space_group_name_H-M   'P 1'
#
loop_
_entity.id
_entity.type
_entity.pdbx_description
1 polymer ?
#
loop_
_entity_poly.entity_id
_entity_poly.type
_entity_poly.pdbx_seq_one_letter_code
_entity_poly.pdbx_strand_id
1 'polypeptide(L)' 'MNYSEIKAEIIGPAVLIMTPFDSAYKLNTDALKKNVRLIVNGGISRGKGFIICPAGTGEYNTLSREEHIEVVSAAQ' A
#
# COMPACT_ATOMS: atom_id res chain seq x y z
N MET A 1 -7.01 6.48 -22.20
CA MET A 1 -6.22 6.63 -20.96
C MET A 1 -5.34 7.85 -21.11
N ASN A 2 -5.37 8.82 -20.19
CA ASN A 2 -4.55 10.02 -20.29
C ASN A 2 -3.20 9.80 -19.60
N TYR A 3 -2.17 9.49 -20.38
CA TYR A 3 -0.84 9.17 -19.85
C TYR A 3 -0.15 10.36 -19.15
N SER A 4 -0.45 11.59 -19.57
CA SER A 4 0.15 12.79 -18.98
C SER A 4 -0.39 13.03 -17.58
N GLU A 5 -1.70 12.86 -17.38
CA GLU A 5 -2.34 12.93 -16.07
C GLU A 5 -1.80 11.83 -15.14
N ILE A 6 -1.75 10.57 -15.61
CA ILE A 6 -1.20 9.46 -14.82
C ILE A 6 0.22 9.76 -14.37
N LYS A 7 1.11 10.19 -15.28
CA LYS A 7 2.50 10.54 -14.94
C LYS A 7 2.57 11.64 -13.87
N ALA A 8 1.67 12.62 -13.90
CA ALA A 8 1.62 13.67 -12.88
C ALA A 8 1.19 13.14 -11.50
N GLU A 9 0.39 12.07 -11.44
CA GLU A 9 0.01 11.41 -10.18
C GLU A 9 1.18 10.63 -9.55
N ILE A 10 1.89 9.82 -10.36
CA ILE A 10 2.83 8.79 -9.88
C ILE A 10 4.30 9.24 -9.92
N ILE A 11 4.55 10.54 -9.85
CA ILE A 11 5.90 11.10 -9.74
C ILE A 11 6.33 11.17 -8.27
N GLY A 12 7.56 10.76 -7.99
CA GLY A 12 8.20 10.80 -6.67
C GLY A 12 8.58 9.41 -6.15
N PRO A 13 8.83 9.27 -4.83
CA PRO A 13 9.15 7.98 -4.21
C PRO A 13 8.02 6.97 -4.35
N ALA A 14 8.35 5.75 -4.78
CA ALA A 14 7.44 4.60 -4.75
C ALA A 14 7.61 3.86 -3.42
N VAL A 15 6.63 3.97 -2.53
CA VAL A 15 6.67 3.38 -1.19
C VAL A 15 6.07 1.98 -1.24
N LEU A 16 6.92 0.96 -1.09
CA LEU A 16 6.48 -0.42 -0.96
C LEU A 16 6.08 -0.68 0.50
N ILE A 17 4.81 -1.01 0.74
CA ILE A 17 4.31 -1.24 2.09
C ILE A 17 4.43 -2.72 2.47
N MET A 18 4.97 -2.99 3.67
CA MET A 18 4.95 -4.32 4.28
C MET A 18 3.53 -4.69 4.66
N THR A 19 3.10 -5.92 4.38
CA THR A 19 1.81 -6.42 4.85
C THR A 19 1.97 -6.89 6.30
N PRO A 20 1.31 -6.24 7.27
CA PRO A 20 1.45 -6.60 8.67
C PRO A 20 0.58 -7.81 9.01
N PHE A 21 1.14 -8.72 9.79
CA PHE A 21 0.47 -9.87 10.37
C PHE A 21 0.57 -9.81 11.89
N ASP A 22 -0.38 -10.44 12.59
CA ASP A 22 -0.30 -10.64 14.03
C ASP A 22 0.61 -11.83 14.41
N SER A 23 0.76 -12.10 15.70
CA SER A 23 1.59 -13.21 16.20
C SER A 23 1.05 -14.60 15.84
N ALA A 24 -0.20 -14.69 15.38
CA ALA A 24 -0.81 -15.91 14.86
C ALA A 24 -0.77 -15.98 13.33
N TYR A 25 0.03 -15.10 12.69
CA TYR A 25 0.17 -14.97 11.24
C TYR A 25 -1.14 -14.63 10.51
N LYS A 26 -2.08 -13.96 11.18
CA LYS A 26 -3.30 -13.44 10.53
C LYS A 26 -3.08 -12.01 10.08
N LEU A 27 -3.69 -11.64 8.96
CA LEU A 27 -3.64 -10.25 8.46
C LEU A 27 -4.07 -9.24 9.52
N ASN A 28 -3.30 -8.16 9.63
CA ASN A 28 -3.60 -7.06 10.54
C ASN A 28 -3.92 -5.78 9.75
N THR A 29 -5.14 -5.69 9.24
CA THR A 29 -5.58 -4.56 8.40
C THR A 29 -5.63 -3.23 9.15
N ASP A 30 -5.79 -3.23 10.48
CA ASP A 30 -5.76 -2.01 11.29
C ASP A 30 -4.35 -1.42 11.41
N ALA A 31 -3.33 -2.28 11.58
CA ALA A 31 -1.94 -1.86 11.52
C ALA A 31 -1.58 -1.33 10.14
N LEU A 32 -2.08 -1.97 9.07
CA LEU A 32 -1.89 -1.52 7.69
C LEU A 32 -2.46 -0.12 7.48
N LYS A 33 -3.73 0.12 7.85
CA LYS A 33 -4.38 1.43 7.78
C LYS A 33 -3.61 2.51 8.56
N LYS A 34 -3.09 2.16 9.74
CA LYS A 34 -2.26 3.09 10.54
C LYS A 34 -0.94 3.42 9.83
N ASN A 35 -0.29 2.43 9.21
CA ASN A 35 0.94 2.62 8.47
C ASN A 35 0.73 3.50 7.22
N VAL A 36 -0.35 3.25 6.46
CA VAL A 36 -0.75 4.09 5.32
C VAL A 36 -0.97 5.53 5.75
N ARG A 37 -1.72 5.77 6.84
CA ARG A 37 -1.90 7.12 7.40
C ARG A 37 -0.59 7.78 7.80
N LEU A 38 0.34 7.04 8.40
CA LEU A 38 1.67 7.54 8.76
C LEU A 38 2.45 8.00 7.52
N ILE A 39 2.43 7.21 6.45
CA ILE A 39 3.11 7.52 5.18
C ILE A 39 2.50 8.75 4.52
N VAL A 40 1.17 8.84 4.44
CA VAL A 40 0.46 9.99 3.87
C VAL A 40 0.72 11.25 4.70
N ASN A 41 0.61 11.18 6.03
CA ASN A 41 0.92 12.31 6.92
C ASN A 41 2.40 12.72 6.86
N GLY A 42 3.29 11.79 6.48
CA GLY A 42 4.71 12.05 6.24
C GLY A 42 5.02 12.80 4.95
N GLY A 43 4.00 13.11 4.13
CA GLY A 43 4.13 13.96 2.94
C GLY A 43 3.97 13.24 1.61
N ILE A 44 3.66 11.93 1.62
CA ILE A 44 3.26 11.21 0.41
C ILE A 44 1.86 11.66 0.01
N SER A 45 1.77 12.25 -1.17
CA SER A 45 0.54 12.71 -1.79
C SER A 45 0.71 12.72 -3.30
N ARG A 46 -0.36 12.99 -4.05
CA ARG A 46 -0.34 13.25 -5.49
C ARG A 46 0.88 14.09 -5.93
N GLY A 47 1.67 13.56 -6.86
CA GLY A 47 2.87 14.21 -7.41
C GLY A 47 4.06 14.35 -6.45
N LYS A 48 3.97 13.77 -5.24
CA LYS A 48 5.04 13.76 -4.22
C LYS A 48 5.37 12.34 -3.75
N GLY A 49 5.09 11.35 -4.58
CA GLY A 49 5.24 9.93 -4.31
C GLY A 49 3.90 9.19 -4.27
N PHE A 50 3.98 7.86 -4.22
CA PHE A 50 2.81 6.98 -4.26
C PHE A 50 3.09 5.68 -3.52
N ILE A 51 2.02 5.01 -3.10
CA ILE A 51 2.07 3.75 -2.37
C ILE A 51 1.83 2.59 -3.33
N ILE A 52 2.60 1.51 -3.17
CA ILE A 52 2.34 0.21 -3.79
C ILE A 52 1.97 -0.77 -2.68
N CYS A 53 0.73 -1.28 -2.71
CA CYS A 53 0.20 -2.18 -1.70
C CYS A 53 -0.88 -3.11 -2.31
N PRO A 54 -0.76 -4.44 -2.17
CA PRO A 54 0.43 -5.17 -1.72
C PRO A 54 1.59 -5.05 -2.72
N ALA A 55 2.82 -5.09 -2.23
CA ALA A 55 4.04 -5.08 -3.04
C ALA A 55 4.76 -6.44 -2.95
N GLY A 56 5.74 -6.70 -3.82
CA GLY A 56 6.57 -7.92 -3.71
C GLY A 56 7.25 -8.05 -2.35
N THR A 57 7.73 -6.94 -1.78
CA THR A 57 8.24 -6.90 -0.39
C THR A 57 7.13 -6.88 0.66
N GLY A 58 5.89 -6.60 0.27
CA GLY A 58 4.69 -6.69 1.10
C GLY A 58 4.00 -8.04 0.99
N GLU A 59 4.76 -9.11 0.78
CA GLU A 59 4.24 -10.49 0.80
C GLU A 59 3.20 -10.81 -0.29
N TYR A 60 3.14 -10.03 -1.39
CA TYR A 60 2.15 -10.21 -2.47
C TYR A 60 1.99 -11.67 -2.93
N ASN A 61 3.10 -12.40 -3.07
CA ASN A 61 3.10 -13.77 -3.59
C ASN A 61 2.59 -14.81 -2.59
N THR A 62 2.53 -14.49 -1.30
CA THR A 62 2.12 -15.44 -0.25
C THR A 62 0.71 -15.19 0.26
N LEU A 63 0.09 -14.07 -0.12
CA LEU A 63 -1.30 -13.79 0.19
C LEU A 63 -2.22 -14.72 -0.62
N SER A 64 -3.22 -15.26 0.04
CA SER A 64 -4.40 -15.79 -0.65
C SER A 64 -5.13 -14.67 -1.42
N ARG A 65 -6.07 -15.05 -2.28
CA ARG A 65 -6.85 -14.09 -3.05
C ARG A 65 -7.69 -13.20 -2.13
N GLU A 66 -8.28 -13.80 -1.10
CA GLU A 66 -9.12 -13.12 -0.11
C GLU A 66 -8.29 -12.12 0.69
N GLU A 67 -7.13 -12.56 1.18
CA GLU A 67 -6.18 -11.70 1.90
C GLU A 67 -5.68 -10.54 1.03
N HIS A 68 -5.39 -10.80 -0.26
CA HIS A 68 -5.01 -9.74 -1.19
C HIS A 68 -6.11 -8.67 -1.31
N ILE A 69 -7.38 -9.07 -1.41
CA ILE A 69 -8.51 -8.13 -1.46
C ILE A 69 -8.58 -7.32 -0.17
N GLU A 70 -8.45 -7.97 0.98
CA GLU A 70 -8.47 -7.29 2.29
C GLU A 70 -7.36 -6.25 2.42
N VAL A 71 -6.14 -6.57 1.97
CA VAL A 71 -4.99 -5.65 1.97
C VAL A 71 -5.26 -4.44 1.09
N VAL A 72 -5.73 -4.64 -0.15
CA VAL A 72 -6.05 -3.53 -1.07
C VAL A 72 -7.17 -2.66 -0.51
N SER A 73 -8.23 -3.26 0.03
CA SER A 73 -9.35 -2.52 0.63
C SER A 73 -8.94 -1.73 1.87
N ALA A 74 -7.97 -2.21 2.64
CA ALA A 74 -7.47 -1.53 3.82
C ALA A 74 -6.48 -0.39 3.51
N ALA A 75 -5.89 -0.36 2.31
CA ALA A 75 -4.87 0.62 1.90
C ALA A 75 -5.45 1.88 1.23
N GLN A 76 -6.73 2.19 1.46
CA GLN A 76 -7.41 3.39 0.97
C GLN A 76 -7.28 4.61 1.90
#